data_AF-A0A7W7F757-F1
#
_entry.id   AF-A0A7W7F757-F1
#
_cell.length_a   1.000
_cell.length_b   1.000
_cell.length_c   1.000
_cell.angle_alpha   90.00
_cell.angle_beta   90.00
_cell.angle_gamma   90.00
#
_symmetry.space_group_name_H-M   'P 1'
#
loop_
_entity.id
_entity.type
_entity.pdbx_description
1 polymer ?
#
loop_
_entity_poly.entity_id
_entity_poly.type
_entity_poly.pdbx_seq_one_letter_code
_entity_poly.pdbx_strand_id
1 'polypeptide(L)'
;MRVRARVNGLPPPECEVGAGSLRQSRAFYLPVPWLDIRSGRQPYWHFGTRGFGDIDKADYGLRQFPVIERAGLIWAIVNPDTQLEIEPFLKGYDEVLSTFGFKDWKFFSKRQFKGPNWKLSYDGYLGYYHVPVLHGETFGRDMTNRGVYFTWGPHQHIKTPAMTPGHVATETLGYMAAIADRPEDEWDLETLSYGVWTVFPCISIASFGGGGRGVMISQVIPGERVGESTTFQYYIMENLPATQDLAESAEEQFAFLQEVVEREDIAQA
;
A
#
# COMPACT_ATOMS: atom_id res chain seq x y z
N MET A 1 5.41 4.23 -19.58
CA MET A 1 4.12 4.95 -19.38
C MET A 1 4.41 6.21 -18.57
N ARG A 2 3.76 7.36 -18.80
CA ARG A 2 3.94 8.56 -17.94
C ARG A 2 2.74 8.67 -16.99
N VAL A 3 2.97 8.46 -15.71
CA VAL A 3 1.98 8.63 -14.63
C VAL A 3 1.95 10.09 -14.20
N ARG A 4 0.77 10.65 -13.92
CA ARG A 4 0.61 12.03 -13.40
C ARG A 4 -0.43 12.04 -12.29
N ALA A 5 -0.20 12.79 -11.23
CA ALA A 5 -1.17 13.03 -10.15
C ALA A 5 -1.57 14.50 -10.04
N ARG A 6 -2.84 14.76 -9.68
CA ARG A 6 -3.48 16.08 -9.67
C ARG A 6 -4.50 16.19 -8.54
N VAL A 7 -4.79 17.40 -8.04
CA VAL A 7 -5.88 17.59 -7.07
C VAL A 7 -7.22 17.34 -7.76
N ASN A 8 -8.08 16.53 -7.15
CA ASN A 8 -9.48 16.41 -7.54
C ASN A 8 -10.26 17.58 -6.91
N GLY A 9 -10.08 18.79 -7.46
CA GLY A 9 -10.76 20.00 -6.99
C GLY A 9 -12.11 20.15 -7.67
N LEU A 10 -13.11 20.66 -6.94
CA LEU A 10 -14.35 21.13 -7.56
C LEU A 10 -14.01 22.23 -8.58
N PRO A 11 -14.59 22.18 -9.80
CA PRO A 11 -14.54 23.33 -10.69
C PRO A 11 -15.09 24.60 -10.01
N PRO A 12 -14.75 25.80 -10.50
CA PRO A 12 -15.59 26.97 -10.28
C PRO A 12 -17.06 26.62 -10.59
N PRO A 13 -18.07 27.26 -9.96
CA PRO A 13 -19.48 26.85 -10.00
C PRO A 13 -20.11 26.63 -11.39
N GLU A 14 -19.43 27.05 -12.46
CA GLU A 14 -19.89 27.10 -13.84
C GLU A 14 -19.08 26.19 -14.80
N CYS A 15 -18.22 25.30 -14.28
CA CYS A 15 -17.39 24.39 -15.08
C CYS A 15 -17.75 22.91 -14.86
N GLU A 16 -17.80 22.12 -15.93
CA GLU A 16 -17.91 20.66 -15.85
C GLU A 16 -16.54 19.99 -16.00
N VAL A 17 -16.23 19.00 -15.15
CA VAL A 17 -15.11 18.08 -15.40
C VAL A 17 -15.59 17.06 -16.43
N GLY A 18 -14.96 16.99 -17.60
CA GLY A 18 -15.18 15.89 -18.54
C GLY A 18 -14.84 14.54 -17.89
N ALA A 19 -15.86 13.72 -17.65
CA ALA A 19 -15.73 12.36 -17.16
C ALA A 19 -15.16 11.45 -18.26
N GLY A 20 -13.84 11.42 -18.38
CA GLY A 20 -13.15 10.35 -19.11
C GLY A 20 -13.26 9.06 -18.31
N SER A 21 -13.82 8.00 -18.89
CA SER A 21 -13.92 6.70 -18.24
C SER A 21 -12.52 6.19 -17.84
N LEU A 22 -12.42 5.73 -16.59
CA LEU A 22 -11.27 4.99 -16.08
C LEU A 22 -11.09 3.74 -16.93
N ARG A 23 -10.17 3.76 -17.90
CA ARG A 23 -9.59 2.51 -18.41
C ARG A 23 -8.69 1.99 -17.31
N GLN A 24 -9.01 0.80 -16.78
CA GLN A 24 -8.14 0.00 -15.90
C GLN A 24 -6.70 0.11 -16.41
N SER A 25 -5.93 0.97 -15.77
CA SER A 25 -4.52 1.16 -16.07
C SER A 25 -3.73 0.43 -14.99
N ARG A 26 -2.64 -0.19 -15.41
CA ARG A 26 -1.76 -1.14 -14.71
C ARG A 26 -1.01 -0.54 -13.51
N ALA A 27 -1.72 0.14 -12.64
CA ALA A 27 -1.19 1.09 -11.68
C ALA A 27 -1.83 0.85 -10.32
N PHE A 28 -1.03 0.42 -9.35
CA PHE A 28 -1.44 0.30 -7.95
C PHE A 28 -1.35 1.65 -7.27
N TYR A 29 -2.51 2.13 -6.82
CA TYR A 29 -2.65 3.42 -6.17
C TYR A 29 -2.52 3.24 -4.66
N LEU A 30 -1.70 4.07 -4.03
CA LEU A 30 -1.83 4.41 -2.61
C LEU A 30 -2.49 5.80 -2.56
N PRO A 31 -3.82 5.88 -2.77
CA PRO A 31 -4.49 7.14 -2.98
C PRO A 31 -4.46 7.94 -1.69
N VAL A 32 -3.84 9.11 -1.80
CA VAL A 32 -4.25 10.26 -1.02
C VAL A 32 -5.67 10.60 -1.51
N PRO A 33 -6.71 10.64 -0.65
CA PRO A 33 -8.11 10.64 -1.08
C PRO A 33 -8.53 11.78 -2.03
N TRP A 34 -7.77 12.88 -2.03
CA TRP A 34 -7.99 14.07 -2.86
C TRP A 34 -7.10 14.15 -4.10
N LEU A 35 -6.28 13.13 -4.36
CA LEU A 35 -5.32 13.08 -5.46
C LEU A 35 -5.81 12.13 -6.57
N ASP A 36 -6.12 12.68 -7.73
CA ASP A 36 -6.50 11.96 -8.94
C ASP A 36 -5.24 11.64 -9.77
N ILE A 37 -4.96 10.36 -9.97
CA ILE A 37 -3.80 9.87 -10.72
C ILE A 37 -4.28 9.30 -12.05
N ARG A 38 -3.87 9.93 -13.16
CA ARG A 38 -4.28 9.53 -14.52
C ARG A 38 -3.07 9.28 -15.43
N SER A 39 -3.25 8.38 -16.39
CA SER A 39 -2.37 8.29 -17.56
C SER A 39 -2.89 9.17 -18.69
N GLY A 40 -2.03 9.94 -19.36
CA GLY A 40 -2.41 10.73 -20.54
C GLY A 40 -2.16 12.26 -20.46
N ARG A 41 -2.83 13.00 -21.36
CA ARG A 41 -2.70 14.47 -21.53
C ARG A 41 -3.40 15.23 -20.40
N GLN A 42 -2.99 16.50 -20.21
CA GLN A 42 -3.62 17.43 -19.26
C GLN A 42 -5.12 17.58 -19.56
N PRO A 43 -6.05 17.22 -18.65
CA PRO A 43 -7.41 17.75 -18.72
C PRO A 43 -7.35 19.25 -18.46
N TYR A 44 -8.02 20.03 -19.31
CA TYR A 44 -8.24 21.47 -19.13
C TYR A 44 -9.73 21.70 -18.93
N TRP A 45 -10.07 22.65 -18.07
CA TRP A 45 -11.45 23.13 -17.94
C TRP A 45 -11.93 23.64 -19.29
N HIS A 46 -13.09 23.16 -19.74
CA HIS A 46 -13.72 23.67 -20.95
C HIS A 46 -14.44 24.97 -20.61
N PHE A 47 -13.71 26.08 -20.66
CA PHE A 47 -14.30 27.41 -20.58
C PHE A 47 -15.01 27.73 -21.90
N GLY A 48 -16.32 27.96 -21.83
CA GLY A 48 -17.04 28.64 -22.92
C GLY A 48 -16.53 30.07 -23.03
N THR A 49 -16.14 30.52 -24.23
CA THR A 49 -15.55 31.86 -24.42
C THR A 49 -16.56 32.99 -24.29
N ARG A 50 -17.87 32.69 -24.27
CA ARG A 50 -18.93 33.68 -24.03
C ARG A 50 -19.10 33.90 -22.54
N GLY A 51 -18.51 34.97 -22.01
CA GLY A 51 -18.73 35.43 -20.63
C GLY A 51 -17.46 35.73 -19.84
N PHE A 52 -16.30 35.25 -20.30
CA PHE A 52 -15.08 35.21 -19.47
C PHE A 52 -13.90 36.05 -19.99
N GLY A 53 -14.03 36.73 -21.14
CA GLY A 53 -12.94 37.51 -21.73
C GLY A 53 -11.77 36.64 -22.25
N ASP A 54 -10.62 37.27 -22.50
CA ASP A 54 -9.39 36.58 -22.88
C ASP A 54 -8.76 35.93 -21.63
N ILE A 55 -8.90 34.61 -21.51
CA ILE A 55 -8.28 33.80 -20.46
C ILE A 55 -7.08 33.03 -21.02
N ASP A 56 -5.94 33.12 -20.33
CA ASP A 56 -4.86 32.15 -20.54
C ASP A 56 -5.19 30.85 -19.80
N LYS A 57 -5.52 29.81 -20.58
CA LYS A 57 -5.85 28.48 -20.04
C LYS A 57 -4.69 27.83 -19.30
N ALA A 58 -3.45 28.28 -19.51
CA ALA A 58 -2.29 27.78 -18.79
C ALA A 58 -2.37 28.10 -17.29
N ASP A 59 -3.00 29.21 -16.89
CA ASP A 59 -3.12 29.67 -15.51
C ASP A 59 -4.14 28.87 -14.69
N TYR A 60 -5.01 28.10 -15.35
CA TYR A 60 -6.11 27.37 -14.73
C TYR A 60 -5.96 25.84 -14.85
N GLY A 61 -4.76 25.36 -15.14
CA GLY A 61 -4.45 23.93 -15.14
C GLY A 61 -4.51 23.32 -13.73
N LEU A 62 -4.90 22.05 -13.62
CA LEU A 62 -4.83 21.32 -12.35
C LEU A 62 -3.38 21.27 -11.84
N ARG A 63 -3.18 21.55 -10.54
CA ARG A 63 -1.87 21.46 -9.87
C ARG A 63 -1.32 20.04 -10.02
N GLN A 64 -0.10 19.92 -10.54
CA GLN A 64 0.58 18.64 -10.71
C GLN A 64 1.41 18.31 -9.47
N PHE A 65 1.48 17.03 -9.13
CA PHE A 65 2.31 16.51 -8.05
C PHE A 65 3.44 15.64 -8.61
N PRO A 66 4.62 15.64 -7.97
CA PRO A 66 5.67 14.68 -8.24
C PRO A 66 5.15 13.27 -8.06
N VAL A 67 5.31 12.47 -9.11
CA VAL A 67 4.93 11.05 -9.12
C VAL A 67 6.03 10.25 -9.79
N ILE A 68 6.33 9.09 -9.22
CA ILE A 68 7.26 8.13 -9.80
C ILE A 68 6.73 6.70 -9.66
N GLU A 69 7.09 5.86 -10.62
CA GLU A 69 6.82 4.42 -10.58
C GLU A 69 8.14 3.68 -10.26
N ARG A 70 8.15 2.93 -9.15
CA ARG A 70 9.28 2.11 -8.67
C ARG A 70 8.73 0.84 -8.02
N ALA A 71 9.41 -0.29 -8.21
CA ALA A 71 8.98 -1.61 -7.70
C ALA A 71 7.53 -2.00 -8.05
N GLY A 72 6.98 -1.51 -9.16
CA GLY A 72 5.57 -1.74 -9.54
C GLY A 72 4.54 -0.93 -8.73
N LEU A 73 5.00 0.01 -7.89
CA LEU A 73 4.18 0.88 -7.06
C LEU A 73 4.25 2.33 -7.57
N ILE A 74 3.15 3.07 -7.39
CA ILE A 74 3.11 4.52 -7.65
C ILE A 74 3.40 5.27 -6.35
N TRP A 75 4.45 6.07 -6.39
CA TRP A 75 4.87 6.95 -5.30
C TRP A 75 4.46 8.37 -5.65
N ALA A 76 3.71 9.03 -4.78
CA ALA A 76 3.25 10.39 -4.98
C ALA A 76 3.65 11.26 -3.77
N ILE A 77 4.19 12.45 -4.05
CA ILE A 77 4.54 13.41 -3.01
C ILE A 77 3.49 14.50 -2.98
N VAL A 78 2.78 14.62 -1.85
CA VAL A 78 1.68 15.59 -1.67
C VAL A 78 2.15 17.04 -1.59
N ASN A 79 3.45 17.27 -1.41
CA ASN A 79 4.05 18.58 -1.55
C ASN A 79 4.59 18.74 -2.99
N PRO A 80 3.96 19.55 -3.84
CA PRO A 80 4.39 19.72 -5.23
C PRO A 80 5.67 20.55 -5.37
N ASP A 81 6.03 21.32 -4.34
CA ASP A 81 7.23 22.15 -4.29
C ASP A 81 8.41 21.41 -3.63
N THR A 82 8.25 20.10 -3.39
CA THR A 82 9.24 19.25 -2.73
C THR A 82 10.58 19.25 -3.47
N GLN A 83 11.66 19.19 -2.69
CA GLN A 83 13.01 18.90 -3.16
C GLN A 83 13.44 17.47 -2.79
N LEU A 84 12.49 16.63 -2.34
CA LEU A 84 12.75 15.25 -1.99
C LEU A 84 13.10 14.46 -3.25
N GLU A 85 14.30 13.90 -3.24
CA GLU A 85 14.73 12.90 -4.21
C GLU A 85 14.34 11.51 -3.69
N ILE A 86 13.72 10.70 -4.55
CA ILE A 86 13.14 9.42 -4.14
C ILE A 86 14.23 8.36 -3.91
N GLU A 87 15.31 8.36 -4.70
CA GLU A 87 16.39 7.37 -4.56
C GLU A 87 17.10 7.48 -3.19
N PRO A 88 17.53 8.67 -2.70
CA PRO A 88 18.07 8.83 -1.35
C PRO A 88 17.06 8.56 -0.23
N PHE A 89 15.76 8.76 -0.50
CA PHE A 89 14.70 8.47 0.46
C PHE A 89 14.52 6.97 0.67
N LEU A 90 14.41 6.20 -0.43
CA LEU A 90 14.21 4.75 -0.40
C LEU A 90 15.46 3.97 -0.01
N LYS A 91 16.67 4.52 -0.26
CA LYS A 91 17.95 3.88 0.12
C LYS A 91 18.10 2.43 -0.37
N GLY A 92 17.62 2.14 -1.59
CA GLY A 92 17.65 0.80 -2.17
C GLY A 92 16.53 -0.13 -1.69
N TYR A 93 15.60 0.35 -0.86
CA TYR A 93 14.46 -0.45 -0.42
C TYR A 93 13.54 -0.89 -1.56
N ASP A 94 13.46 -0.09 -2.63
CA ASP A 94 12.72 -0.43 -3.84
C ASP A 94 13.29 -1.64 -4.58
N GLU A 95 14.60 -1.88 -4.53
CA GLU A 95 15.21 -3.07 -5.10
C GLU A 95 14.69 -4.32 -4.39
N VAL A 96 14.60 -4.27 -3.06
CA VAL A 96 14.08 -5.39 -2.26
C VAL A 96 12.57 -5.52 -2.44
N LEU A 97 11.81 -4.43 -2.44
CA LEU A 97 10.38 -4.46 -2.76
C LEU A 97 10.10 -5.01 -4.17
N SER A 98 11.04 -4.89 -5.12
CA SER A 98 10.86 -5.41 -6.47
C SER A 98 10.72 -6.93 -6.54
N THR A 99 11.17 -7.64 -5.50
CA THR A 99 11.01 -9.11 -5.33
C THR A 99 9.56 -9.57 -5.32
N PHE A 100 8.61 -8.69 -4.98
CA PHE A 100 7.18 -8.97 -5.09
C PHE A 100 6.69 -9.07 -6.53
N GLY A 101 7.30 -8.33 -7.45
CA GLY A 101 6.81 -8.24 -8.83
C GLY A 101 5.49 -7.49 -9.00
N PHE A 102 5.18 -6.51 -8.13
CA PHE A 102 3.88 -5.79 -8.11
C PHE A 102 3.45 -5.19 -9.45
N LYS A 103 4.37 -4.97 -10.39
CA LYS A 103 4.08 -4.49 -11.75
C LYS A 103 3.03 -5.38 -12.47
N ASP A 104 2.99 -6.67 -12.13
CA ASP A 104 2.13 -7.66 -12.80
C ASP A 104 0.93 -8.09 -11.96
N TRP A 105 0.85 -7.67 -10.70
CA TRP A 105 -0.24 -8.04 -9.78
C TRP A 105 -1.58 -7.43 -10.23
N LYS A 106 -2.67 -7.79 -9.56
CA LYS A 106 -4.04 -7.36 -9.85
C LYS A 106 -4.73 -6.83 -8.59
N PHE A 107 -5.48 -5.74 -8.75
CA PHE A 107 -6.31 -5.20 -7.68
C PHE A 107 -7.51 -6.13 -7.45
N PHE A 108 -7.72 -6.52 -6.21
CA PHE A 108 -8.85 -7.35 -5.80
C PHE A 108 -9.92 -6.49 -5.14
N SER A 109 -9.59 -5.82 -4.03
CA SER A 109 -10.58 -5.03 -3.28
C SER A 109 -9.94 -3.89 -2.46
N LYS A 110 -10.79 -2.98 -1.99
CA LYS A 110 -10.42 -1.86 -1.12
C LYS A 110 -11.39 -1.79 0.06
N ARG A 111 -10.87 -1.51 1.25
CA ARG A 111 -11.64 -1.27 2.47
C ARG A 111 -11.16 0.03 3.14
N GLN A 112 -12.01 0.62 3.96
CA GLN A 112 -11.73 1.89 4.65
C GLN A 112 -12.43 1.91 6.00
N PHE A 113 -11.70 2.33 7.04
CA PHE A 113 -12.24 2.49 8.39
C PHE A 113 -11.52 3.62 9.14
N LYS A 114 -12.14 4.09 10.22
CA LYS A 114 -11.62 5.15 11.09
C LYS A 114 -10.83 4.55 12.24
N GLY A 115 -9.85 5.30 12.73
CA GLY A 115 -9.03 4.90 13.86
C GLY A 115 -8.66 6.08 14.76
N PRO A 116 -7.94 5.81 15.87
CA PRO A 116 -7.39 6.82 16.76
C PRO A 116 -6.23 7.56 16.07
N ASN A 117 -5.31 8.14 16.84
CA ASN A 117 -4.20 8.90 16.26
C ASN A 117 -3.41 8.04 15.27
N TRP A 118 -3.15 8.57 14.06
CA TRP A 118 -2.46 7.81 13.01
C TRP A 118 -1.12 7.23 13.44
N LYS A 119 -0.41 7.88 14.39
CA LYS A 119 0.86 7.36 14.91
C LYS A 119 0.68 6.10 15.74
N LEU A 120 -0.38 6.04 16.54
CA LEU A 120 -0.72 4.87 17.36
C LEU A 120 -1.16 3.71 16.47
N SER A 121 -2.04 3.99 15.51
CA SER A 121 -2.46 2.98 14.52
C SER A 121 -1.31 2.48 13.64
N TYR A 122 -0.30 3.33 13.35
CA TYR A 122 0.88 2.92 12.61
C TYR A 122 1.88 2.12 13.45
N ASP A 123 1.95 2.36 14.77
CA ASP A 123 2.87 1.70 15.70
C ASP A 123 2.66 0.18 15.74
N GLY A 124 1.41 -0.28 15.58
CA GLY A 124 1.08 -1.70 15.44
C GLY A 124 1.83 -2.39 14.29
N TYR A 125 2.18 -1.67 13.21
CA TYR A 125 2.95 -2.25 12.11
C TYR A 125 4.46 -2.26 12.34
N LEU A 126 4.96 -1.68 13.45
CA LEU A 126 6.39 -1.50 13.69
C LEU A 126 7.04 -2.63 14.50
N GLY A 127 6.30 -3.64 14.95
CA GLY A 127 6.88 -4.74 15.71
C GLY A 127 5.91 -5.88 16.00
N TYR A 128 6.45 -7.01 16.44
CA TYR A 128 5.66 -8.20 16.76
C TYR A 128 5.36 -8.39 18.25
N TYR A 129 5.73 -7.43 19.09
CA TYR A 129 5.55 -7.58 20.54
C TYR A 129 4.10 -7.86 20.94
N HIS A 130 3.14 -7.23 20.25
CA HIS A 130 1.72 -7.34 20.53
C HIS A 130 1.08 -8.62 19.96
N VAL A 131 1.72 -9.28 18.99
CA VAL A 131 1.09 -10.34 18.18
C VAL A 131 0.49 -11.47 19.03
N PRO A 132 1.21 -12.10 19.98
CA PRO A 132 0.64 -13.21 20.76
C PRO A 132 -0.40 -12.77 21.80
N VAL A 133 -0.50 -11.46 22.05
CA VAL A 133 -1.42 -10.87 23.04
C VAL A 133 -2.69 -10.39 22.36
N LEU A 134 -2.57 -9.52 21.35
CA LEU A 134 -3.71 -8.95 20.64
C LEU A 134 -4.35 -9.96 19.69
N HIS A 135 -3.55 -10.75 18.99
CA HIS A 135 -4.04 -11.74 18.02
C HIS A 135 -4.13 -13.16 18.56
N GLY A 136 -4.07 -13.32 19.88
CA GLY A 136 -4.05 -14.64 20.52
C GLY A 136 -5.28 -15.49 20.20
N GLU A 137 -6.45 -14.86 19.99
CA GLU A 137 -7.69 -15.54 19.64
C GLU A 137 -7.88 -15.77 18.13
N THR A 138 -7.21 -14.97 17.29
CA THR A 138 -7.36 -15.00 15.83
C THR A 138 -6.28 -15.82 15.15
N PHE A 139 -5.02 -15.56 15.46
CA PHE A 139 -3.87 -16.28 14.89
C PHE A 139 -3.26 -17.32 15.85
N GLY A 140 -3.51 -17.20 17.16
CA GLY A 140 -3.02 -18.13 18.17
C GLY A 140 -2.00 -17.53 19.14
N ARG A 141 -1.96 -18.06 20.37
CA ARG A 141 -1.10 -17.57 21.45
C ARG A 141 0.33 -18.13 21.43
N ASP A 142 0.58 -19.15 20.61
CA ASP A 142 1.88 -19.77 20.39
C ASP A 142 2.74 -19.01 19.37
N MET A 143 2.21 -17.94 18.77
CA MET A 143 2.97 -17.02 17.94
C MET A 143 4.16 -16.42 18.70
N THR A 144 5.19 -16.06 17.94
CA THR A 144 6.39 -15.41 18.49
C THR A 144 6.20 -13.90 18.58
N ASN A 145 6.64 -13.32 19.70
CA ASN A 145 6.75 -11.87 19.87
C ASN A 145 8.14 -11.33 19.43
N ARG A 146 9.00 -12.18 18.87
CA ARG A 146 10.37 -11.85 18.51
C ARG A 146 10.46 -11.48 17.02
N GLY A 147 10.74 -10.22 16.74
CA GLY A 147 11.04 -9.72 15.40
C GLY A 147 12.54 -9.69 15.11
N VAL A 148 12.89 -9.97 13.86
CA VAL A 148 14.17 -9.64 13.23
C VAL A 148 13.92 -8.50 12.25
N TYR A 149 14.70 -7.44 12.40
CA TYR A 149 14.46 -6.16 11.75
C TYR A 149 15.54 -5.87 10.72
N PHE A 150 15.11 -5.61 9.49
CA PHE A 150 15.95 -5.14 8.40
C PHE A 150 15.53 -3.72 8.05
N THR A 151 16.47 -2.79 7.90
CA THR A 151 16.16 -1.37 7.73
C THR A 151 16.89 -0.74 6.55
N TRP A 152 16.18 0.16 5.86
CA TRP A 152 16.69 0.96 4.75
C TRP A 152 16.27 2.40 5.00
N GLY A 153 17.13 3.16 5.69
CA GLY A 153 16.74 4.48 6.17
C GLY A 153 15.54 4.39 7.11
N PRO A 154 14.41 5.06 6.82
CA PRO A 154 13.22 5.02 7.66
C PRO A 154 12.30 3.82 7.35
N HIS A 155 12.61 3.03 6.32
CA HIS A 155 11.83 1.85 5.94
C HIS A 155 12.32 0.61 6.68
N GLN A 156 11.42 -0.34 6.93
CA GLN A 156 11.80 -1.60 7.58
C GLN A 156 11.01 -2.78 7.05
N HIS A 157 11.63 -3.94 7.16
CA HIS A 157 11.00 -5.25 6.99
C HIS A 157 11.22 -6.07 8.25
N ILE A 158 10.13 -6.57 8.81
CA ILE A 158 10.10 -7.34 10.04
C ILE A 158 9.76 -8.78 9.70
N LYS A 159 10.58 -9.69 10.21
CA LYS A 159 10.38 -11.14 10.11
C LYS A 159 10.45 -11.79 11.48
N THR A 160 10.08 -13.05 11.59
CA THR A 160 10.33 -13.81 12.84
C THR A 160 11.33 -14.94 12.60
N PRO A 161 12.02 -15.39 13.66
CA PRO A 161 12.87 -16.56 13.57
C PRO A 161 12.02 -17.84 13.73
N ALA A 162 11.59 -18.45 12.63
CA ALA A 162 11.01 -19.81 12.65
C ALA A 162 11.84 -20.84 11.88
N MET A 163 11.72 -22.10 12.31
CA MET A 163 12.41 -23.27 11.74
C MET A 163 11.54 -24.07 10.77
N THR A 164 10.25 -23.73 10.61
CA THR A 164 9.27 -24.47 9.81
C THR A 164 8.57 -23.56 8.80
N PRO A 165 8.39 -23.98 7.53
CA PRO A 165 7.58 -23.26 6.54
C PRO A 165 6.08 -23.19 6.88
N GLY A 166 5.35 -22.24 6.27
CA GLY A 166 3.88 -22.28 6.15
C GLY A 166 3.05 -21.87 7.36
N HIS A 167 3.58 -21.03 8.24
CA HIS A 167 2.89 -20.53 9.42
C HIS A 167 2.80 -18.98 9.37
N VAL A 168 1.56 -18.49 9.19
CA VAL A 168 1.23 -17.07 8.96
C VAL A 168 2.06 -16.14 9.85
N ALA A 169 2.73 -15.17 9.21
CA ALA A 169 3.61 -14.19 9.86
C ALA A 169 4.89 -14.76 10.52
N THR A 170 5.35 -15.98 10.23
CA THR A 170 6.49 -16.56 10.98
C THR A 170 7.71 -17.07 10.23
N GLU A 171 7.72 -17.18 8.91
CA GLU A 171 8.81 -17.96 8.32
C GLU A 171 10.00 -17.10 7.96
N THR A 172 11.22 -17.46 8.36
CA THR A 172 12.38 -17.26 7.49
C THR A 172 13.66 -17.87 8.03
N LEU A 173 14.17 -17.45 9.19
CA LEU A 173 15.61 -17.67 9.45
C LEU A 173 16.06 -19.13 9.62
N GLY A 174 15.24 -19.99 10.24
CA GLY A 174 15.60 -21.39 10.41
C GLY A 174 15.44 -22.23 9.13
N TYR A 175 14.38 -21.97 8.36
CA TYR A 175 14.17 -22.55 7.04
C TYR A 175 15.22 -22.07 6.01
N MET A 176 15.64 -20.80 6.12
CA MET A 176 16.55 -20.17 5.17
C MET A 176 18.03 -20.27 5.52
N ALA A 177 18.41 -20.92 6.63
CA ALA A 177 19.82 -21.00 7.01
C ALA A 177 20.73 -21.56 5.89
N ALA A 178 20.16 -22.39 4.99
CA ALA A 178 20.86 -22.97 3.85
C ALA A 178 20.58 -22.26 2.50
N ILE A 179 19.72 -21.24 2.43
CA ILE A 179 19.35 -20.60 1.16
C ILE A 179 20.49 -19.74 0.59
N ALA A 180 21.31 -19.16 1.47
CA ALA A 180 22.43 -18.29 1.07
C ALA A 180 23.52 -19.06 0.30
N ASP A 181 23.59 -20.39 0.48
CA ASP A 181 24.54 -21.26 -0.23
C ASP A 181 24.00 -21.74 -1.59
N ARG A 182 22.76 -21.37 -1.95
CA ARG A 182 22.10 -21.77 -3.21
C ARG A 182 22.16 -20.64 -4.23
N PRO A 183 22.17 -20.96 -5.54
CA PRO A 183 21.96 -19.99 -6.62
C PRO A 183 20.67 -19.16 -6.40
N GLU A 184 20.70 -17.87 -6.73
CA GLU A 184 19.57 -16.94 -6.52
C GLU A 184 18.29 -17.34 -7.28
N ASP A 185 18.42 -18.01 -8.43
CA ASP A 185 17.30 -18.54 -9.20
C ASP A 185 16.61 -19.74 -8.53
N GLU A 186 17.24 -20.32 -7.51
CA GLU A 186 16.65 -21.34 -6.65
C GLU A 186 16.05 -20.78 -5.35
N TRP A 187 16.10 -19.47 -5.14
CA TRP A 187 15.57 -18.86 -3.94
C TRP A 187 14.04 -18.85 -3.92
N ASP A 188 13.48 -19.22 -2.77
CA ASP A 188 12.06 -19.13 -2.47
C ASP A 188 11.67 -17.67 -2.20
N LEU A 189 11.52 -16.90 -3.28
CA LEU A 189 11.20 -15.47 -3.24
C LEU A 189 9.83 -15.19 -2.59
N GLU A 190 8.90 -16.15 -2.63
CA GLU A 190 7.59 -16.03 -2.01
C GLU A 190 7.72 -16.00 -0.49
N THR A 191 8.31 -17.03 0.13
CA THR A 191 8.55 -17.05 1.58
C THR A 191 9.49 -15.92 2.01
N LEU A 192 10.47 -15.56 1.17
CA LEU A 192 11.31 -14.38 1.39
C LEU A 192 10.51 -13.07 1.43
N SER A 193 9.40 -12.98 0.70
CA SER A 193 8.53 -11.80 0.69
C SER A 193 7.57 -11.73 1.88
N TYR A 194 7.49 -12.77 2.72
CA TYR A 194 6.65 -12.76 3.92
C TYR A 194 7.23 -11.88 5.04
N GLY A 195 6.36 -11.54 5.97
CA GLY A 195 6.62 -10.58 7.04
C GLY A 195 5.87 -9.27 6.85
N VAL A 196 6.18 -8.28 7.69
CA VAL A 196 5.58 -6.95 7.65
C VAL A 196 6.58 -5.96 7.09
N TRP A 197 6.25 -5.36 5.96
CA TRP A 197 7.06 -4.36 5.28
C TRP A 197 6.46 -2.99 5.53
N THR A 198 7.18 -2.11 6.20
CA THR A 198 6.72 -0.74 6.40
C THR A 198 7.46 0.22 5.49
N VAL A 199 6.68 1.00 4.75
CA VAL A 199 7.18 2.13 3.97
C VAL A 199 6.85 3.37 4.79
N PHE A 200 7.85 3.93 5.45
CA PHE A 200 7.65 5.19 6.16
C PHE A 200 7.27 6.34 5.20
N PRO A 201 6.36 7.24 5.62
CA PRO A 201 5.45 7.09 6.75
C PRO A 201 4.19 6.32 6.35
N CYS A 202 3.51 5.75 7.34
CA CYS A 202 2.09 5.37 7.26
C CYS A 202 1.70 4.18 6.38
N ILE A 203 2.63 3.50 5.70
CA ILE A 203 2.31 2.36 4.85
C ILE A 203 2.87 1.08 5.44
N SER A 204 2.06 0.04 5.44
CA SER A 204 2.43 -1.34 5.79
C SER A 204 1.96 -2.28 4.69
N ILE A 205 2.79 -3.25 4.32
CA ILE A 205 2.49 -4.31 3.35
C ILE A 205 2.71 -5.64 4.08
N ALA A 206 1.70 -6.49 4.08
CA ALA A 206 1.78 -7.82 4.66
C ALA A 206 1.25 -8.86 3.66
N SER A 207 1.99 -9.96 3.54
CA SER A 207 1.71 -11.05 2.60
C SER A 207 0.86 -12.13 3.25
N PHE A 208 -0.11 -12.66 2.50
CA PHE A 208 -1.02 -13.70 2.98
C PHE A 208 -1.39 -14.68 1.85
N GLY A 209 -1.76 -15.90 2.25
CA GLY A 209 -2.32 -16.90 1.36
C GLY A 209 -3.82 -17.07 1.63
N GLY A 210 -4.63 -16.99 0.57
CA GLY A 210 -6.08 -17.20 0.61
C GLY A 210 -6.66 -16.96 -0.77
N GLY A 211 -7.14 -18.00 -1.45
CA GLY A 211 -7.50 -17.93 -2.88
C GLY A 211 -6.33 -17.70 -3.86
N GLY A 212 -5.09 -17.63 -3.36
CA GLY A 212 -3.86 -17.34 -4.10
C GLY A 212 -2.90 -16.48 -3.28
N ARG A 213 -1.74 -16.13 -3.86
CA ARG A 213 -0.78 -15.20 -3.25
C ARG A 213 -1.32 -13.78 -3.31
N GLY A 214 -1.44 -13.14 -2.15
CA GLY A 214 -1.93 -11.77 -2.02
C GLY A 214 -1.16 -10.96 -0.99
N VAL A 215 -1.33 -9.64 -1.05
CA VAL A 215 -0.87 -8.73 0.00
C VAL A 215 -2.00 -7.78 0.39
N MET A 216 -2.00 -7.45 1.67
CA MET A 216 -2.73 -6.33 2.23
C MET A 216 -1.78 -5.14 2.35
N ILE A 217 -2.13 -4.03 1.70
CA ILE A 217 -1.43 -2.75 1.86
C ILE A 217 -2.30 -1.82 2.70
N SER A 218 -1.88 -1.57 3.94
CA SER A 218 -2.51 -0.61 4.84
C SER A 218 -1.85 0.76 4.71
N GLN A 219 -2.64 1.80 4.46
CA GLN A 219 -2.21 3.20 4.47
C GLN A 219 -3.00 3.96 5.54
N VAL A 220 -2.30 4.43 6.57
CA VAL A 220 -2.90 5.12 7.74
C VAL A 220 -2.65 6.62 7.65
N ILE A 221 -3.65 7.41 7.32
CA ILE A 221 -3.50 8.87 7.21
C ILE A 221 -4.13 9.62 8.39
N PRO A 222 -3.61 10.80 8.76
CA PRO A 222 -4.29 11.68 9.71
C PRO A 222 -5.73 11.97 9.30
N GLY A 223 -6.64 11.98 10.28
CA GLY A 223 -8.03 12.35 10.10
C GLY A 223 -8.24 13.86 10.08
N GLU A 224 -9.51 14.28 10.02
CA GLU A 224 -9.90 15.69 10.01
C GLU A 224 -9.64 16.39 11.35
N ARG A 225 -9.62 15.63 12.45
CA ARG A 225 -9.38 16.13 13.81
C ARG A 225 -8.14 15.50 14.42
N VAL A 226 -7.52 16.22 15.35
CA VAL A 226 -6.41 15.71 16.16
C VAL A 226 -6.89 14.47 16.92
N GLY A 227 -6.09 13.41 16.87
CA GLY A 227 -6.42 12.14 17.53
C GLY A 227 -7.22 11.18 16.66
N GLU A 228 -7.50 11.53 15.40
CA GLU A 228 -8.21 10.65 14.47
C GLU A 228 -7.32 10.27 13.29
N SER A 229 -7.65 9.13 12.69
CA SER A 229 -7.04 8.66 11.45
C SER A 229 -8.07 8.00 10.54
N THR A 230 -7.67 7.78 9.30
CA THR A 230 -8.38 6.91 8.36
C THR A 230 -7.39 5.91 7.80
N THR A 231 -7.73 4.64 7.90
CA THR A 231 -6.95 3.55 7.32
C THR A 231 -7.62 3.12 6.03
N PHE A 232 -6.82 3.02 4.98
CA PHE A 232 -7.20 2.42 3.71
C PHE A 232 -6.45 1.12 3.54
N GLN A 233 -7.18 0.03 3.29
CA GLN A 233 -6.58 -1.26 2.97
C GLN A 233 -6.82 -1.59 1.51
N TYR A 234 -5.75 -1.91 0.80
CA TYR A 234 -5.77 -2.40 -0.57
C TYR A 234 -5.38 -3.86 -0.57
N TYR A 235 -6.25 -4.68 -1.13
CA TYR A 235 -6.00 -6.09 -1.32
C TYR A 235 -5.65 -6.30 -2.77
N ILE A 236 -4.43 -6.78 -3.01
CA ILE A 236 -3.90 -7.03 -4.34
C ILE A 236 -3.37 -8.45 -4.38
N MET A 237 -3.55 -9.12 -5.52
CA MET A 237 -3.20 -10.51 -5.71
C MET A 237 -2.28 -10.66 -6.92
N GLU A 238 -1.33 -11.59 -6.86
CA GLU A 238 -0.44 -11.86 -7.99
C GLU A 238 -1.25 -12.27 -9.22
N ASN A 239 -2.20 -13.19 -9.02
CA ASN A 239 -3.20 -13.60 -9.99
C ASN A 239 -4.59 -13.47 -9.35
N LEU A 240 -5.58 -13.00 -10.12
CA LEU A 240 -6.96 -13.05 -9.65
C LEU A 240 -7.42 -14.52 -9.55
N PRO A 241 -8.27 -14.86 -8.57
CA PRO A 241 -8.81 -16.20 -8.42
C PRO A 241 -9.43 -16.73 -9.73
N ALA A 242 -9.04 -17.94 -10.12
CA ALA A 242 -9.50 -18.57 -11.37
C ALA A 242 -10.86 -19.25 -11.25
N THR A 243 -11.31 -19.52 -10.02
CA THR A 243 -12.57 -20.21 -9.71
C THR A 243 -13.34 -19.45 -8.65
N GLN A 244 -14.64 -19.75 -8.54
CA GLN A 244 -15.51 -19.17 -7.51
C GLN A 244 -15.03 -19.53 -6.09
N ASP A 245 -14.68 -20.79 -5.83
CA ASP A 245 -14.17 -21.24 -4.53
C ASP A 245 -12.90 -20.49 -4.10
N LEU A 246 -11.98 -20.24 -5.05
CA LEU A 246 -10.78 -19.45 -4.77
C LEU A 246 -11.13 -17.97 -4.53
N ALA A 247 -12.14 -17.44 -5.22
CA ALA A 247 -12.60 -16.06 -5.01
C ALA A 247 -13.24 -15.89 -3.62
N GLU A 248 -14.02 -16.88 -3.18
CA GLU A 248 -14.60 -16.93 -1.84
C GLU A 248 -13.51 -17.04 -0.77
N SER A 249 -12.53 -17.93 -0.95
CA SER A 249 -11.37 -18.03 -0.05
C SER A 249 -10.56 -16.74 0.04
N ALA A 250 -10.37 -16.02 -1.07
CA ALA A 250 -9.70 -14.71 -1.06
C ALA A 250 -10.51 -13.65 -0.30
N GLU A 251 -11.83 -13.60 -0.52
CA GLU A 251 -12.70 -12.65 0.19
C GLU A 251 -12.75 -12.94 1.70
N GLU A 252 -12.87 -14.21 2.10
CA GLU A 252 -12.84 -14.61 3.51
C GLU A 252 -11.51 -14.23 4.18
N GLN A 253 -10.38 -14.51 3.52
CA GLN A 253 -9.06 -14.15 4.03
C GLN A 253 -8.92 -12.64 4.21
N PHE A 254 -9.33 -11.85 3.22
CA PHE A 254 -9.21 -10.39 3.29
C PHE A 254 -10.22 -9.74 4.24
N ALA A 255 -11.41 -10.31 4.40
CA ALA A 255 -12.36 -9.89 5.43
C ALA A 255 -11.83 -10.16 6.84
N PHE A 256 -11.24 -11.33 7.06
CA PHE A 256 -10.59 -11.68 8.33
C PHE A 256 -9.44 -10.71 8.67
N LEU A 257 -8.58 -10.38 7.71
CA LEU A 257 -7.48 -9.43 7.92
C LEU A 257 -7.97 -8.00 8.18
N GLN A 258 -9.05 -7.58 7.53
CA GLN A 258 -9.71 -6.32 7.86
C GLN A 258 -10.16 -6.33 9.32
N GLU A 259 -10.83 -7.40 9.76
CA GLU A 259 -11.33 -7.51 11.13
C GLU A 259 -10.20 -7.44 12.15
N VAL A 260 -9.12 -8.20 11.95
CA VAL A 260 -7.93 -8.19 12.81
C VAL A 260 -7.36 -6.77 12.93
N VAL A 261 -7.11 -6.10 11.81
CA VAL A 261 -6.55 -4.75 11.84
C VAL A 261 -7.52 -3.75 12.49
N GLU A 262 -8.79 -3.77 12.09
CA GLU A 262 -9.78 -2.80 12.57
C GLU A 262 -10.05 -2.97 14.07
N ARG A 263 -10.18 -4.21 14.55
CA ARG A 263 -10.64 -4.52 15.91
C ARG A 263 -9.55 -4.85 16.91
N GLU A 264 -8.41 -5.34 16.45
CA GLU A 264 -7.32 -5.75 17.35
C GLU A 264 -6.18 -4.75 17.32
N ASP A 265 -5.70 -4.34 16.15
CA ASP A 265 -4.62 -3.35 16.05
C ASP A 265 -5.11 -1.93 16.35
N ILE A 266 -6.11 -1.47 15.60
CA ILE A 266 -6.51 -0.07 15.60
C ILE A 266 -7.42 0.27 16.79
N ALA A 267 -8.35 -0.60 17.16
CA ALA A 267 -9.27 -0.32 18.26
C ALA A 267 -8.60 -0.36 19.65
N GLN A 268 -7.43 -1.00 19.77
CA GLN A 268 -6.66 -1.08 21.01
C GLN A 268 -5.52 -0.04 21.07
N ALA A 269 -5.36 0.78 20.02
CA ALA A 269 -4.30 1.78 19.88
C ALA A 269 -4.60 3.13 20.54
#